data_AF-A0A9X3S553-F1
#
_entry.id   AF-A0A9X3S553-F1
#
_cell.length_a   1.000
_cell.length_b   1.000
_cell.length_c   1.000
_cell.angle_alpha   90.00
_cell.angle_beta   90.00
_cell.angle_gamma   90.00
#
_symmetry.space_group_name_H-M   'P 1'
#
loop_
_entity.id
_entity.type
_entity.pdbx_description
1 polymer ?
#
loop_
_entity_poly.entity_id
_entity_poly.type
_entity_poly.pdbx_seq_one_letter_code
_entity_poly.pdbx_strand_id
1 'polypeptide(L)'
;MRTIRTIGEMRAWLGNVRAEGRTVGLVPTMGAFHAGHHSLMRAAREEQDSVVVSLFVNPAQFNDQRDLAAYPRTEGNDAAEAAELGVDVLFAPGVSEIYPDGFATTVMVGGLAEVLEGAERGPGHFAGVCTVVNKLFNIVAPDVAYFGQKDAQQVAVVKRMVRDLDMPVRIEVMPTVREPDGLALSSRNVRLSPEDRARALGLSRALRAASAAVAGGARDAEAIRAAALAELDGLDPEYLAIVDPLTFAPLRTVSARTLVAIAAQVGPVRLIDNIVLEPVPVATG
;
A
#
# COMPACT_ATOMS: atom_id res chain seq x y z
N MET A 1 -13.68 -1.89 -20.91
CA MET A 1 -12.26 -1.70 -20.53
C MET A 1 -11.34 -1.82 -21.75
N ARG A 2 -10.35 -0.93 -21.88
CA ARG A 2 -9.26 -1.01 -22.87
C ARG A 2 -7.95 -1.34 -22.17
N THR A 3 -7.12 -2.19 -22.76
CA THR A 3 -5.72 -2.36 -22.30
C THR A 3 -4.82 -1.43 -23.11
N ILE A 4 -4.11 -0.53 -22.42
CA ILE A 4 -3.18 0.44 -23.02
C ILE A 4 -1.76 0.10 -22.57
N ARG A 5 -0.79 0.13 -23.50
CA ARG A 5 0.60 -0.30 -23.21
C ARG A 5 1.64 0.80 -23.33
N THR A 6 1.30 1.92 -23.95
CA THR A 6 2.23 3.04 -24.15
C THR A 6 1.74 4.31 -23.48
N ILE A 7 2.67 5.16 -23.06
CA ILE A 7 2.41 6.48 -22.49
C ILE A 7 1.70 7.37 -23.54
N GLY A 8 2.09 7.23 -24.81
CA GLY A 8 1.47 7.96 -25.92
C GLY A 8 -0.03 7.66 -26.06
N GLU A 9 -0.40 6.38 -26.10
CA GLU A 9 -1.80 5.95 -26.16
C GLU A 9 -2.58 6.36 -24.90
N MET A 10 -1.95 6.25 -23.72
CA MET A 10 -2.57 6.64 -22.45
C MET A 10 -2.93 8.13 -22.47
N ARG A 11 -1.99 8.99 -22.88
CA ARG A 11 -2.20 10.43 -23.01
C ARG A 11 -3.24 10.79 -24.07
N ALA A 12 -3.25 10.08 -25.20
CA ALA A 12 -4.27 10.28 -26.24
C ALA A 12 -5.67 9.94 -25.72
N TRP A 13 -5.82 8.84 -24.98
CA TRP A 13 -7.11 8.50 -24.36
C TRP A 13 -7.53 9.53 -23.31
N LEU A 14 -6.61 9.96 -22.43
CA LEU A 14 -6.88 10.99 -21.42
C LEU A 14 -7.26 12.34 -22.04
N GLY A 15 -6.68 12.69 -23.19
CA GLY A 15 -7.04 13.90 -23.93
C GLY A 15 -8.52 13.96 -24.27
N ASN A 16 -9.10 12.82 -24.70
CA ASN A 16 -10.54 12.73 -24.99
C ASN A 16 -11.38 12.81 -23.71
N VAL A 17 -11.00 12.06 -22.66
CA VAL A 17 -11.69 12.08 -21.35
C VAL A 17 -11.75 13.51 -20.78
N ARG A 18 -10.63 14.24 -20.86
CA ARG A 18 -10.56 15.63 -20.38
C ARG A 18 -11.32 16.61 -21.27
N ALA A 19 -11.35 16.39 -22.59
CA ALA A 19 -12.17 17.21 -23.48
C ALA A 19 -13.67 17.07 -23.19
N GLU A 20 -14.09 15.93 -22.63
CA GLU A 20 -15.45 15.70 -22.13
C GLU A 20 -15.69 16.26 -20.71
N GLY A 21 -14.67 16.83 -20.06
CA GLY A 21 -14.77 17.38 -18.69
C GLY A 21 -14.90 16.32 -17.59
N ARG A 22 -14.53 15.07 -17.87
CA ARG A 22 -14.67 13.93 -16.95
C ARG A 22 -13.52 13.83 -15.96
N THR A 23 -13.83 13.42 -14.73
CA THR A 23 -12.82 13.15 -13.68
C THR A 23 -12.14 11.79 -13.85
N VAL A 24 -10.91 11.66 -13.37
CA VAL A 24 -10.06 10.48 -13.51
C VAL A 24 -9.58 9.96 -12.16
N GLY A 25 -9.95 8.72 -11.85
CA GLY A 25 -9.41 7.93 -10.75
C GLY A 25 -8.26 7.04 -11.19
N LEU A 26 -7.18 6.99 -10.41
CA LEU A 26 -6.06 6.07 -10.61
C LEU A 26 -5.96 5.07 -9.45
N VAL A 27 -5.91 3.78 -9.78
CA VAL A 27 -5.53 2.71 -8.85
C VAL A 27 -4.19 2.12 -9.30
N PRO A 28 -3.06 2.54 -8.70
CA PRO A 28 -1.76 2.02 -9.07
C PRO A 28 -1.51 0.65 -8.42
N THR A 29 -1.20 -0.37 -9.23
CA THR A 29 -0.97 -1.74 -8.76
C THR A 29 0.20 -2.42 -9.47
N MET A 30 0.62 -3.58 -8.94
CA MET A 30 1.57 -4.49 -9.58
C MET A 30 0.91 -5.72 -10.22
N GLY A 31 -0.43 -5.76 -10.33
CA GLY A 31 -1.17 -6.95 -10.78
C GLY A 31 -1.43 -7.99 -9.68
N ALA A 32 -1.81 -9.19 -10.09
CA ALA A 32 -2.24 -10.29 -9.22
C ALA A 32 -3.33 -9.85 -8.24
N PHE A 33 -4.47 -9.49 -8.82
CA PHE A 33 -5.57 -8.86 -8.10
C PHE A 33 -6.18 -9.78 -7.04
N HIS A 34 -6.79 -9.12 -6.05
CA HIS A 34 -7.49 -9.75 -4.94
C HIS A 34 -8.54 -8.76 -4.41
N ALA A 35 -9.40 -9.18 -3.47
CA ALA A 35 -10.49 -8.35 -2.98
C ALA A 35 -10.04 -6.98 -2.42
N GLY A 36 -8.82 -6.88 -1.89
CA GLY A 36 -8.19 -5.60 -1.54
C GLY A 36 -7.97 -4.64 -2.72
N HIS A 37 -7.59 -5.13 -3.91
CA HIS A 37 -7.51 -4.31 -5.12
C HIS A 37 -8.92 -3.98 -5.64
N HIS A 38 -9.84 -4.95 -5.57
CA HIS A 38 -11.22 -4.74 -6.01
C HIS A 38 -11.92 -3.64 -5.21
N SER A 39 -11.65 -3.51 -3.91
CA SER A 39 -12.22 -2.42 -3.11
C SER A 39 -11.72 -1.04 -3.56
N LEU A 40 -10.44 -0.92 -3.97
CA LEU A 40 -9.92 0.32 -4.55
C LEU A 40 -10.62 0.66 -5.87
N MET A 41 -10.80 -0.33 -6.74
CA MET A 41 -11.44 -0.14 -8.04
C MET A 41 -12.91 0.26 -7.90
N ARG A 42 -13.65 -0.37 -6.97
CA ARG A 42 -15.05 0.00 -6.69
C ARG A 42 -15.15 1.44 -6.17
N ALA A 43 -14.32 1.81 -5.19
CA ALA A 43 -14.29 3.18 -4.68
C ALA A 43 -13.95 4.20 -5.78
N ALA A 44 -12.97 3.90 -6.63
CA ALA A 44 -12.64 4.74 -7.77
C ALA A 44 -13.81 4.89 -8.75
N ARG A 45 -14.54 3.80 -9.01
CA ARG A 45 -15.69 3.80 -9.92
C ARG A 45 -16.89 4.56 -9.36
N GLU A 46 -17.09 4.52 -8.05
CA GLU A 46 -18.16 5.24 -7.35
C GLU A 46 -17.95 6.76 -7.38
N GLU A 47 -16.70 7.23 -7.33
CA GLU A 47 -16.39 8.66 -7.20
C GLU A 47 -15.96 9.35 -8.50
N GLN A 48 -15.41 8.60 -9.47
CA GLN A 48 -14.78 9.17 -10.66
C GLN A 48 -15.52 8.78 -11.93
N ASP A 49 -15.53 9.66 -12.94
CA ASP A 49 -16.16 9.38 -14.23
C ASP A 49 -15.38 8.36 -15.06
N SER A 50 -14.05 8.36 -14.92
CA SER A 50 -13.15 7.46 -15.63
C SER A 50 -12.15 6.81 -14.68
N VAL A 51 -11.98 5.49 -14.76
CA VAL A 51 -11.08 4.73 -13.88
C VAL A 51 -9.93 4.11 -14.67
N VAL A 52 -8.72 4.41 -14.24
CA VAL A 52 -7.47 3.82 -14.74
C VAL A 52 -6.88 2.94 -13.65
N VAL A 53 -6.58 1.69 -13.98
CA VAL A 53 -5.77 0.80 -13.13
C VAL A 53 -4.43 0.61 -13.80
N SER A 54 -3.32 0.89 -13.11
CA SER A 54 -2.00 0.51 -13.62
C SER A 54 -1.67 -0.92 -13.20
N LEU A 55 -1.13 -1.71 -14.12
CA LEU A 55 -0.59 -3.05 -13.87
C LEU A 55 0.89 -3.04 -14.25
N PHE A 56 1.75 -2.79 -13.28
CA PHE A 56 3.18 -2.67 -13.53
C PHE A 56 4.01 -3.17 -12.34
N VAL A 57 4.66 -4.33 -12.51
CA VAL A 57 5.62 -4.85 -11.53
C VAL A 57 6.90 -4.02 -11.64
N ASN A 58 6.99 -2.98 -10.82
CA ASN A 58 8.11 -2.03 -10.84
C ASN A 58 9.41 -2.68 -10.35
N PRO A 59 10.45 -2.89 -11.18
CA PRO A 59 11.71 -3.49 -10.73
C PRO A 59 12.45 -2.63 -9.70
N ALA A 60 12.30 -1.30 -9.76
CA ALA A 60 13.08 -0.36 -8.94
C ALA A 60 12.76 -0.41 -7.45
N GLN A 61 11.62 -1.00 -7.06
CA GLN A 61 11.21 -1.13 -5.65
C GLN A 61 11.47 -2.52 -5.06
N PHE A 62 12.11 -3.44 -5.80
CA PHE A 62 12.50 -4.76 -5.30
C PHE A 62 13.97 -4.77 -4.91
N ASN A 63 14.24 -5.17 -3.67
CA ASN A 63 15.59 -5.38 -3.13
C ASN A 63 16.06 -6.84 -3.30
N ASP A 64 15.14 -7.81 -3.44
CA ASP A 64 15.46 -9.21 -3.77
C ASP A 64 15.02 -9.55 -5.20
N GLN A 65 15.98 -9.88 -6.06
CA GLN A 65 15.73 -10.30 -7.45
C GLN A 65 14.90 -11.58 -7.53
N ARG A 66 14.98 -12.46 -6.52
CA ARG A 66 14.15 -13.67 -6.45
C ARG A 66 12.69 -13.31 -6.16
N ASP A 67 12.42 -12.29 -5.34
CA ASP A 67 11.04 -11.82 -5.11
C ASP A 67 10.47 -11.18 -6.38
N LEU A 68 11.27 -10.41 -7.13
CA LEU A 68 10.87 -9.86 -8.42
C LEU A 68 10.58 -10.95 -9.47
N ALA A 69 11.42 -11.99 -9.52
CA ALA A 69 11.25 -13.11 -10.43
C ALA A 69 10.00 -13.93 -10.07
N ALA A 70 9.78 -14.19 -8.78
CA ALA A 70 8.67 -14.97 -8.26
C ALA A 70 7.35 -14.19 -8.14
N TYR A 71 7.34 -12.88 -8.42
CA TYR A 71 6.12 -12.08 -8.32
C TYR A 71 5.06 -12.58 -9.32
N PRO A 72 3.82 -12.87 -8.87
CA PRO A 72 2.78 -13.42 -9.73
C PRO A 72 2.42 -12.43 -10.84
N ARG A 73 2.26 -12.94 -12.07
CA ARG A 73 1.85 -12.17 -13.25
C ARG A 73 0.64 -12.86 -13.88
N THR A 74 -0.53 -12.26 -13.73
CA THR A 74 -1.82 -12.85 -14.12
C THR A 74 -2.64 -11.89 -14.98
N GLU A 75 -1.98 -11.19 -15.91
CA GLU A 75 -2.58 -10.08 -16.69
C GLU A 75 -3.96 -10.42 -17.29
N GLY A 76 -4.14 -11.62 -17.83
CA GLY A 76 -5.42 -12.05 -18.39
C GLY A 76 -6.56 -12.08 -17.37
N ASN A 77 -6.30 -12.62 -16.17
CA ASN A 77 -7.29 -12.64 -15.08
C ASN A 77 -7.50 -11.24 -14.52
N ASP A 78 -6.41 -10.51 -14.30
CA ASP A 78 -6.44 -9.14 -13.78
C ASP A 78 -7.28 -8.23 -14.71
N ALA A 79 -7.14 -8.39 -16.03
CA ALA A 79 -7.92 -7.67 -17.02
C ALA A 79 -9.42 -8.03 -16.99
N ALA A 80 -9.75 -9.31 -16.83
CA ALA A 80 -11.15 -9.74 -16.71
C ALA A 80 -11.81 -9.16 -15.46
N GLU A 81 -11.15 -9.27 -14.31
CA GLU A 81 -11.64 -8.74 -13.02
C GLU A 81 -11.80 -7.21 -13.06
N ALA A 82 -10.83 -6.48 -13.62
CA ALA A 82 -10.93 -5.04 -13.78
C ALA A 82 -12.11 -4.64 -14.70
N ALA A 83 -12.35 -5.38 -15.77
CA ALA A 83 -13.48 -5.12 -16.67
C ALA A 83 -14.83 -5.31 -15.97
N GLU A 84 -14.97 -6.37 -15.16
CA GLU A 84 -16.19 -6.62 -14.36
C GLU A 84 -16.46 -5.52 -13.33
N LEU A 85 -15.40 -4.89 -12.82
CA LEU A 85 -15.49 -3.79 -11.85
C LEU A 85 -15.70 -2.40 -12.50
N GLY A 86 -15.90 -2.35 -13.83
CA GLY A 86 -16.18 -1.10 -14.53
C GLY A 86 -14.95 -0.22 -14.75
N VAL A 87 -13.74 -0.80 -14.74
CA VAL A 87 -12.52 -0.08 -15.10
C VAL A 87 -12.54 0.29 -16.58
N ASP A 88 -12.20 1.53 -16.90
CA ASP A 88 -12.16 2.01 -18.28
C ASP A 88 -10.86 1.62 -18.96
N VAL A 89 -9.72 1.77 -18.27
CA VAL A 89 -8.38 1.45 -18.79
C VAL A 89 -7.56 0.62 -17.82
N LEU A 90 -7.03 -0.49 -18.33
CA LEU A 90 -5.89 -1.18 -17.72
C LEU A 90 -4.61 -0.69 -18.40
N PHE A 91 -3.81 0.12 -17.70
CA PHE A 91 -2.52 0.58 -18.19
C PHE A 91 -1.44 -0.44 -17.82
N ALA A 92 -1.03 -1.26 -18.78
CA ALA A 92 -0.09 -2.38 -18.62
C ALA A 92 1.17 -2.20 -19.48
N PRO A 93 2.02 -1.19 -19.16
CA PRO A 93 3.21 -0.87 -19.93
C PRO A 93 4.35 -1.88 -19.70
N GLY A 94 5.23 -1.98 -20.68
CA GLY A 94 6.51 -2.67 -20.52
C GLY A 94 7.51 -1.88 -19.67
N VAL A 95 8.56 -2.54 -19.16
CA VAL A 95 9.60 -1.89 -18.36
C VAL A 95 10.31 -0.78 -19.13
N SER A 96 10.64 -0.99 -20.41
CA SER A 96 11.32 0.01 -21.24
C SER A 96 10.47 1.25 -21.54
N GLU A 97 9.15 1.14 -21.47
CA GLU A 97 8.23 2.27 -21.64
C GLU A 97 8.25 3.18 -20.40
N ILE A 98 8.33 2.59 -19.20
CA ILE A 98 8.44 3.34 -17.95
C ILE A 98 9.88 3.81 -17.73
N TYR A 99 10.86 2.95 -17.97
CA TYR A 99 12.29 3.20 -17.76
C TYR A 99 13.05 3.02 -19.07
N PRO A 100 13.10 4.06 -19.93
CA PRO A 100 13.87 3.99 -21.17
C PRO A 100 15.37 3.90 -20.90
N ASP A 101 16.13 3.53 -21.93
CA ASP A 101 17.59 3.45 -21.85
C ASP A 101 18.19 4.77 -21.36
N GLY A 102 19.07 4.69 -20.36
CA GLY A 102 19.67 5.87 -19.73
C GLY A 102 18.78 6.62 -18.75
N PHE A 103 17.65 6.05 -18.30
CA PHE A 103 16.81 6.64 -17.26
C PHE A 103 17.63 6.94 -15.98
N ALA A 104 17.76 8.22 -15.62
CA ALA A 104 18.68 8.68 -14.57
C ALA A 104 17.99 9.44 -13.43
N THR A 105 16.66 9.55 -13.44
CA THR A 105 15.92 10.35 -12.44
C THR A 105 15.41 9.48 -11.30
N THR A 106 15.61 9.94 -10.06
CA THR A 106 15.04 9.30 -8.86
C THR A 106 14.33 10.35 -8.02
N VAL A 107 13.16 9.99 -7.47
CA VAL A 107 12.44 10.79 -6.48
C VAL A 107 12.61 10.14 -5.11
N MET A 108 13.08 10.90 -4.13
CA MET A 108 13.33 10.41 -2.77
C MET A 108 12.62 11.29 -1.75
N VAL A 109 12.04 10.66 -0.74
CA VAL A 109 11.44 11.33 0.43
C VAL A 109 12.29 10.95 1.63
N GLY A 110 12.83 11.94 2.36
CA GLY A 110 13.66 11.68 3.54
C GLY A 110 12.85 11.43 4.82
N GLY A 111 13.53 11.01 5.87
CA GLY A 111 12.96 10.83 7.21
C GLY A 111 12.01 9.64 7.31
N LEU A 112 10.72 9.83 7.03
CA LEU A 112 9.72 8.78 7.24
C LEU A 112 9.90 7.57 6.30
N ALA A 113 10.67 7.71 5.21
CA ALA A 113 11.01 6.62 4.31
C ALA A 113 12.30 5.87 4.72
N GLU A 114 12.98 6.30 5.79
CA GLU A 114 14.27 5.73 6.24
C GLU A 114 14.12 4.83 7.47
N VAL A 115 12.92 4.74 8.04
CA VAL A 115 12.57 3.92 9.21
C VAL A 115 11.72 2.72 8.80
N LEU A 116 11.51 1.75 9.72
CA LEU A 116 10.64 0.58 9.53
C LEU A 116 10.89 -0.13 8.18
N GLU A 117 9.91 -0.19 7.27
CA GLU A 117 10.09 -0.83 5.95
C GLU A 117 11.25 -0.24 5.15
N GLY A 118 11.54 1.05 5.31
CA GLY A 118 12.66 1.71 4.64
C GLY A 118 14.01 1.24 5.16
N ALA A 119 14.11 0.99 6.47
CA ALA A 119 15.30 0.44 7.10
C ALA A 119 15.49 -1.03 6.71
N GLU A 120 14.43 -1.84 6.78
CA GLU A 120 14.48 -3.28 6.51
C GLU A 120 14.68 -3.60 5.02
N ARG A 121 14.03 -2.84 4.12
CA ARG A 121 14.08 -3.10 2.67
C ARG A 121 15.17 -2.31 1.95
N GLY A 122 15.85 -1.44 2.67
CA GLY A 122 16.90 -0.56 2.18
C GLY A 122 16.37 0.71 1.48
N PRO A 123 17.25 1.71 1.30
CA PRO A 123 16.85 3.05 0.84
C PRO A 123 16.26 3.06 -0.58
N GLY A 124 16.58 2.05 -1.39
CA GLY A 124 16.07 1.92 -2.76
C GLY A 124 14.57 1.62 -2.83
N HIS A 125 13.97 0.99 -1.80
CA HIS A 125 12.58 0.55 -1.88
C HIS A 125 11.61 1.72 -2.09
N PHE A 126 11.58 2.68 -1.17
CA PHE A 126 10.68 3.83 -1.28
C PHE A 126 11.11 4.83 -2.36
N ALA A 127 12.41 4.93 -2.67
CA ALA A 127 12.86 5.70 -3.84
C ALA A 127 12.26 5.13 -5.14
N GLY A 128 12.24 3.81 -5.29
CA GLY A 128 11.61 3.10 -6.40
C GLY A 128 10.10 3.36 -6.46
N VAL A 129 9.41 3.29 -5.31
CA VAL A 129 7.97 3.58 -5.20
C VAL A 129 7.66 5.05 -5.57
N CYS A 130 8.34 6.02 -4.96
CA CYS A 130 8.15 7.44 -5.26
C CYS A 130 8.40 7.74 -6.74
N THR A 131 9.46 7.16 -7.31
CA THR A 131 9.81 7.37 -8.72
C THR A 131 8.70 6.85 -9.65
N VAL A 132 8.20 5.63 -9.44
CA VAL A 132 7.15 5.08 -10.30
C VAL A 132 5.81 5.78 -10.09
N VAL A 133 5.43 6.09 -8.86
CA VAL A 133 4.16 6.78 -8.55
C VAL A 133 4.18 8.19 -9.13
N ASN A 134 5.28 8.93 -8.97
CA ASN A 134 5.45 10.25 -9.61
C ASN A 134 5.30 10.15 -11.13
N LYS A 135 5.89 9.13 -11.77
CA LYS A 135 5.72 8.92 -13.21
C LYS A 135 4.26 8.63 -13.57
N LEU A 136 3.58 7.75 -12.84
CA LEU A 136 2.17 7.45 -13.07
C LEU A 136 1.29 8.69 -12.92
N PHE A 137 1.54 9.55 -11.93
CA PHE A 137 0.84 10.82 -11.77
C PHE A 137 1.12 11.78 -12.94
N ASN A 138 2.34 11.82 -13.48
CA ASN A 138 2.64 12.63 -14.67
C ASN A 138 2.10 12.05 -15.99
N ILE A 139 1.85 10.75 -16.05
CA ILE A 139 1.28 10.08 -17.21
C ILE A 139 -0.24 10.23 -17.21
N VAL A 140 -0.88 9.96 -16.06
CA VAL A 140 -2.33 9.88 -15.91
C VAL A 140 -2.95 11.21 -15.50
N ALA A 141 -2.22 11.99 -14.69
CA ALA A 141 -2.68 13.23 -14.04
C ALA A 141 -4.05 13.07 -13.35
N PRO A 142 -4.24 12.04 -12.51
CA PRO A 142 -5.56 11.75 -11.94
C PRO A 142 -6.02 12.84 -10.98
N ASP A 143 -7.32 13.03 -10.85
CA ASP A 143 -7.92 13.87 -9.81
C ASP A 143 -7.77 13.20 -8.44
N VAL A 144 -7.91 11.86 -8.41
CA VAL A 144 -7.81 11.04 -7.20
C VAL A 144 -7.00 9.79 -7.46
N ALA A 145 -6.08 9.46 -6.57
CA ALA A 145 -5.37 8.19 -6.57
C ALA A 145 -5.67 7.38 -5.30
N TYR A 146 -5.99 6.10 -5.48
CA TYR A 146 -6.48 5.21 -4.43
C TYR A 146 -5.40 4.25 -4.00
N PHE A 147 -5.09 4.22 -2.70
CA PHE A 147 -4.10 3.33 -2.12
C PHE A 147 -4.68 2.56 -0.94
N GLY A 148 -4.21 1.32 -0.74
CA GLY A 148 -4.61 0.51 0.41
C GLY A 148 -3.85 0.91 1.68
N GLN A 149 -4.57 1.01 2.80
CA GLN A 149 -4.00 1.26 4.13
C GLN A 149 -2.99 0.18 4.56
N LYS A 150 -3.08 -1.04 4.01
CA LYS A 150 -2.19 -2.16 4.34
C LYS A 150 -0.71 -1.77 4.23
N ASP A 151 -0.35 -0.98 3.23
CA ASP A 151 0.99 -0.45 3.04
C ASP A 151 1.08 0.98 3.62
N ALA A 152 0.77 1.14 4.92
CA ALA A 152 0.60 2.44 5.57
C ALA A 152 1.78 3.40 5.39
N GLN A 153 3.01 2.88 5.46
CA GLN A 153 4.21 3.70 5.26
C GLN A 153 4.35 4.16 3.80
N GLN A 154 4.05 3.30 2.83
CA GLN A 154 3.98 3.71 1.42
C GLN A 154 2.98 4.84 1.24
N VAL A 155 1.78 4.72 1.82
CA VAL A 155 0.76 5.76 1.74
C VAL A 155 1.25 7.08 2.33
N ALA A 156 1.89 7.05 3.50
CA ALA A 156 2.44 8.25 4.12
C ALA A 156 3.58 8.88 3.30
N VAL A 157 4.46 8.05 2.72
CA VAL A 157 5.54 8.50 1.82
C VAL A 157 4.96 9.15 0.57
N VAL A 158 3.96 8.54 -0.07
CA VAL A 158 3.28 9.10 -1.25
C VAL A 158 2.56 10.40 -0.91
N LYS A 159 1.84 10.46 0.22
CA LYS A 159 1.18 11.70 0.69
C LYS A 159 2.20 12.82 0.93
N ARG A 160 3.36 12.50 1.51
CA ARG A 160 4.45 13.45 1.71
C ARG A 160 5.00 13.97 0.38
N MET A 161 5.25 13.07 -0.58
CA MET A 161 5.70 13.43 -1.93
C MET A 161 4.70 14.35 -2.64
N VAL A 162 3.41 14.00 -2.61
CA VAL A 162 2.34 14.79 -3.24
C VAL A 162 2.29 16.20 -2.67
N ARG A 163 2.35 16.33 -1.34
CA ARG A 163 2.36 17.63 -0.65
C ARG A 163 3.61 18.44 -0.98
N ASP A 164 4.80 17.82 -0.86
CA ASP A 164 6.08 18.53 -0.98
C ASP A 164 6.40 18.94 -2.43
N LEU A 165 5.76 18.31 -3.41
CA LEU A 165 5.90 18.61 -4.84
C LEU A 165 4.67 19.32 -5.44
N ASP A 166 3.77 19.86 -4.59
CA ASP A 166 2.58 20.61 -4.97
C ASP A 166 1.71 19.89 -6.03
N MET A 167 1.60 18.57 -5.91
CA MET A 167 0.91 17.76 -6.92
C MET A 167 -0.61 17.91 -6.77
N PRO A 168 -1.35 18.21 -7.86
CA PRO A 168 -2.79 18.41 -7.83
C PRO A 168 -3.54 17.06 -7.88
N VAL A 169 -3.24 16.15 -6.95
CA VAL A 169 -3.88 14.83 -6.83
C VAL A 169 -4.30 14.60 -5.39
N ARG A 170 -5.57 14.22 -5.18
CA ARG A 170 -6.02 13.76 -3.87
C ARG A 170 -5.64 12.30 -3.66
N ILE A 171 -5.09 11.98 -2.49
CA ILE A 171 -4.78 10.60 -2.10
C ILE A 171 -5.88 10.04 -1.22
N GLU A 172 -6.67 9.13 -1.78
CA GLU A 172 -7.72 8.40 -1.08
C GLU A 172 -7.16 7.09 -0.51
N VAL A 173 -7.46 6.81 0.77
CA VAL A 173 -6.87 5.67 1.48
C VAL A 173 -7.97 4.71 1.89
N MET A 174 -7.95 3.53 1.29
CA MET A 174 -8.97 2.53 1.54
C MET A 174 -8.55 1.59 2.67
N PRO A 175 -9.47 1.17 3.55
CA PRO A 175 -9.18 0.25 4.63
C PRO A 175 -8.56 -1.07 4.15
N THR A 176 -7.70 -1.67 4.98
CA THR A 176 -7.15 -3.01 4.74
C THR A 176 -8.28 -4.05 4.67
N VAL A 177 -8.42 -4.72 3.53
CA VAL A 177 -9.33 -5.86 3.39
C VAL A 177 -8.67 -7.10 3.97
N ARG A 178 -9.45 -7.88 4.73
CA ARG A 178 -8.99 -9.06 5.45
C ARG A 178 -9.78 -10.30 5.05
N GLU A 179 -9.15 -11.46 5.16
CA GLU A 179 -9.81 -12.75 5.13
C GLU A 179 -10.74 -12.90 6.36
N PRO A 180 -11.73 -13.82 6.35
CA PRO A 180 -12.67 -13.98 7.47
C PRO A 180 -12.03 -14.25 8.83
N ASP A 181 -10.85 -14.88 8.85
CA ASP A 181 -10.07 -15.14 10.07
C ASP A 181 -9.23 -13.92 10.52
N GLY A 182 -9.12 -12.91 9.67
CA GLY A 182 -8.48 -11.62 9.96
C GLY A 182 -7.14 -11.37 9.29
N LEU A 183 -6.58 -12.35 8.57
CA LEU A 183 -5.33 -12.13 7.85
C LEU A 183 -5.52 -11.03 6.79
N ALA A 184 -4.62 -10.05 6.75
CA ALA A 184 -4.63 -9.04 5.70
C ALA A 184 -4.41 -9.69 4.32
N LEU A 185 -5.25 -9.36 3.35
CA LEU A 185 -5.11 -9.89 1.99
C LEU A 185 -3.81 -9.36 1.35
N SER A 186 -3.11 -10.24 0.66
CA SER A 186 -1.87 -9.95 -0.05
C SER A 186 -1.68 -10.96 -1.17
N SER A 187 -1.20 -10.49 -2.33
CA SER A 187 -0.79 -11.40 -3.42
C SER A 187 0.31 -12.38 -3.00
N ARG A 188 1.04 -12.07 -1.91
CA ARG A 188 2.06 -12.96 -1.34
C ARG A 188 1.49 -14.12 -0.52
N ASN A 189 0.22 -14.07 -0.07
CA ASN A 189 -0.36 -15.12 0.79
C ASN A 189 -0.42 -16.49 0.09
N VAL A 190 -0.52 -16.51 -1.24
CA VAL A 190 -0.52 -17.75 -2.04
C VAL A 190 0.74 -18.61 -1.88
N ARG A 191 1.83 -18.01 -1.37
CA ARG A 191 3.12 -18.69 -1.15
C ARG A 191 3.24 -19.31 0.24
N LEU A 192 2.26 -19.09 1.13
CA LEU A 192 2.26 -19.67 2.48
C LEU A 192 1.86 -21.14 2.42
N SER A 193 2.59 -22.00 3.12
CA SER A 193 2.11 -23.35 3.43
C SER A 193 0.89 -23.28 4.36
N PRO A 194 0.07 -24.34 4.49
CA PRO A 194 -1.04 -24.35 5.45
C PRO A 194 -0.60 -24.06 6.90
N GLU A 195 0.58 -24.55 7.30
CA GLU A 195 1.15 -24.31 8.62
C GLU A 195 1.59 -22.84 8.78
N ASP A 196 2.34 -22.30 7.81
CA ASP A 196 2.75 -20.90 7.81
C ASP A 196 1.53 -19.96 7.79
N ARG A 197 0.48 -20.32 7.05
CA ARG A 197 -0.77 -19.55 6.98
C ARG A 197 -1.50 -19.52 8.32
N ALA A 198 -1.45 -20.59 9.10
CA ALA A 198 -1.99 -20.63 10.45
C ALA A 198 -1.17 -19.73 11.39
N ARG A 199 0.15 -19.80 11.31
CA ARG A 199 1.07 -18.95 12.09
C ARG A 199 0.89 -17.47 11.77
N ALA A 200 0.73 -17.11 10.49
CA ALA A 200 0.54 -15.74 10.02
C ALA A 200 -0.62 -14.99 10.71
N LEU A 201 -1.60 -15.71 11.26
CA LEU A 201 -2.69 -15.11 12.04
C LEU A 201 -2.22 -14.41 13.31
N GLY A 202 -1.04 -14.78 13.84
CA GLY A 202 -0.40 -14.09 14.97
C GLY A 202 -0.26 -12.59 14.75
N LEU A 203 0.05 -12.13 13.53
CA LEU A 203 0.15 -10.70 13.21
C LEU A 203 -1.18 -9.99 13.47
N SER A 204 -2.28 -10.55 12.98
CA SER A 204 -3.61 -9.97 13.16
C SER A 204 -4.07 -9.99 14.62
N ARG A 205 -3.73 -11.05 15.38
CA ARG A 205 -4.02 -11.16 16.81
C ARG A 205 -3.23 -10.12 17.61
N ALA A 206 -1.95 -9.93 17.31
CA ALA A 206 -1.10 -8.92 17.93
C ALA A 206 -1.67 -7.50 17.76
N LEU A 207 -2.12 -7.16 16.56
CA LEU A 207 -2.75 -5.84 16.31
C LEU A 207 -4.09 -5.68 17.05
N ARG A 208 -4.89 -6.75 17.15
CA ARG A 208 -6.13 -6.74 17.96
C ARG A 208 -5.82 -6.57 19.45
N ALA A 209 -4.79 -7.21 19.98
CA ALA A 209 -4.38 -7.05 21.36
C ALA A 209 -3.87 -5.62 21.64
N ALA A 210 -3.09 -5.02 20.74
CA ALA A 210 -2.72 -3.61 20.86
C ALA A 210 -3.96 -2.69 20.93
N SER A 211 -4.93 -2.92 20.04
CA SER A 211 -6.20 -2.18 20.03
C SER A 211 -7.00 -2.38 21.31
N ALA A 212 -7.14 -3.62 21.78
CA ALA A 212 -7.84 -3.95 23.02
C ALA A 212 -7.17 -3.31 24.25
N ALA A 213 -5.83 -3.28 24.31
CA ALA A 213 -5.10 -2.62 25.38
C ALA A 213 -5.41 -1.12 25.43
N VAL A 214 -5.39 -0.43 24.28
CA VAL A 214 -5.73 1.00 24.21
C VAL A 214 -7.20 1.26 24.56
N ALA A 215 -8.11 0.41 24.10
CA ALA A 215 -9.52 0.48 24.45
C ALA A 215 -9.74 0.26 25.97
N GLY A 216 -8.93 -0.60 26.60
CA GLY A 216 -8.89 -0.82 28.04
C GLY A 216 -8.20 0.28 28.86
N GLY A 217 -7.74 1.36 28.21
CA GLY A 217 -7.14 2.52 28.88
C GLY A 217 -5.61 2.52 28.93
N ALA A 218 -4.93 1.53 28.34
CA ALA A 218 -3.48 1.58 28.22
C ALA A 218 -3.05 2.77 27.35
N ARG A 219 -2.04 3.50 27.81
CA ARG A 219 -1.48 4.66 27.09
C ARG A 219 0.03 4.55 26.93
N ASP A 220 0.72 3.79 27.77
CA ASP A 220 2.15 3.54 27.63
C ASP A 220 2.42 2.63 26.43
N ALA A 221 3.25 3.11 25.49
CA ALA A 221 3.51 2.41 24.24
C ALA A 221 4.22 1.07 24.45
N GLU A 222 5.16 0.98 25.41
CA GLU A 222 5.85 -0.29 25.67
C GLU A 222 4.91 -1.34 26.27
N ALA A 223 4.00 -0.96 27.16
CA ALA A 223 2.97 -1.87 27.66
C ALA A 223 2.03 -2.38 26.54
N ILE A 224 1.60 -1.51 25.64
CA ILE A 224 0.76 -1.88 24.48
C ILE A 224 1.53 -2.82 23.53
N ARG A 225 2.81 -2.50 23.27
CA ARG A 225 3.70 -3.32 22.46
C ARG A 225 3.92 -4.70 23.08
N ALA A 226 4.13 -4.78 24.40
CA ALA A 226 4.29 -6.04 25.11
C ALA A 226 3.03 -6.92 25.01
N ALA A 227 1.84 -6.32 25.15
CA ALA A 227 0.57 -7.03 24.97
C ALA A 227 0.41 -7.59 23.54
N ALA A 228 0.83 -6.83 22.53
CA ALA A 228 0.80 -7.28 21.14
C ALA A 228 1.80 -8.42 20.87
N LEU A 229 3.03 -8.32 21.39
CA LEU A 229 4.07 -9.34 21.24
C LEU A 229 3.65 -10.70 21.83
N ALA A 230 2.89 -10.69 22.94
CA ALA A 230 2.42 -11.92 23.57
C ALA A 230 1.50 -12.77 22.66
N GLU A 231 0.83 -12.16 21.68
CA GLU A 231 -0.09 -12.85 20.77
C GLU A 231 0.56 -13.42 19.50
N LEU A 232 1.86 -13.18 19.31
CA LEU A 232 2.59 -13.59 18.10
C LEU A 232 2.89 -15.09 18.05
N ASP A 233 2.68 -15.83 19.15
CA ASP A 233 2.69 -17.30 19.18
C ASP A 233 3.95 -17.90 18.52
N GLY A 234 5.12 -17.41 18.94
CA GLY A 234 6.43 -17.85 18.43
C GLY A 234 6.88 -17.25 17.09
N LEU A 235 6.13 -16.28 16.54
CA LEU A 235 6.65 -15.41 15.48
C LEU A 235 7.55 -14.32 16.06
N ASP A 236 8.75 -14.18 15.49
CA ASP A 236 9.67 -13.10 15.79
C ASP A 236 9.51 -11.99 14.73
N PRO A 237 8.95 -10.82 15.08
CA PRO A 237 8.75 -9.75 14.13
C PRO A 237 10.05 -8.98 13.89
N GLU A 238 10.32 -8.62 12.63
CA GLU A 238 11.40 -7.69 12.29
C GLU A 238 11.19 -6.35 13.00
N TYR A 239 9.92 -5.90 13.05
CA TYR A 239 9.51 -4.83 13.92
C TYR A 239 8.04 -4.99 14.35
N LEU A 240 7.74 -4.51 15.56
CA LEU A 240 6.39 -4.15 16.01
C LEU A 240 6.50 -2.75 16.60
N ALA A 241 6.04 -1.76 15.85
CA ALA A 241 6.29 -0.35 16.10
C ALA A 241 4.99 0.40 16.38
N ILE A 242 5.02 1.29 17.37
CA ILE A 242 3.94 2.21 17.71
C ILE A 242 4.43 3.62 17.39
N VAL A 243 3.85 4.22 16.36
CA VAL A 243 4.38 5.43 15.73
C VAL A 243 3.29 6.46 15.45
N ASP A 244 3.72 7.71 15.30
CA ASP A 244 2.88 8.75 14.73
C ASP A 244 2.58 8.42 13.26
N PRO A 245 1.29 8.43 12.83
CA PRO A 245 0.90 7.98 11.48
C PRO A 245 1.35 8.91 10.35
N LEU A 246 1.82 10.13 10.65
CA LEU A 246 2.26 11.11 9.65
C LEU A 246 3.78 11.15 9.50
N THR A 247 4.50 11.03 10.61
CA THR A 247 5.95 11.19 10.67
C THR A 247 6.68 9.86 10.82
N PHE A 248 5.98 8.79 11.22
CA PHE A 248 6.57 7.50 11.58
C PHE A 248 7.56 7.58 12.75
N ALA A 249 7.53 8.68 13.51
CA ALA A 249 8.32 8.82 14.73
C ALA A 249 7.77 7.90 15.83
N PRO A 250 8.64 7.22 16.61
CA PRO A 250 8.21 6.36 17.70
C PRO A 250 7.51 7.15 18.78
N LEU A 251 6.42 6.59 19.31
CA LEU A 251 5.66 7.18 20.40
C LEU A 251 5.96 6.47 21.72
N ARG A 252 6.09 7.24 22.80
CA ARG A 252 6.11 6.72 24.17
C ARG A 252 4.71 6.62 24.78
N THR A 253 3.78 7.44 24.28
CA THR A 253 2.42 7.52 24.81
C THR A 253 1.41 7.60 23.68
N VAL A 254 0.34 6.80 23.76
CA VAL A 254 -0.77 6.76 22.82
C VAL A 254 -1.89 7.67 23.33
N SER A 255 -1.80 8.97 23.04
CA SER A 255 -2.78 9.98 23.47
C SER A 255 -3.65 10.53 22.33
N ALA A 256 -3.32 10.20 21.09
CA ALA A 256 -4.01 10.65 19.88
C ALA A 256 -3.97 9.53 18.83
N ARG A 257 -4.34 9.87 17.59
CA ARG A 257 -4.29 8.95 16.45
C ARG A 257 -2.87 8.36 16.31
N THR A 258 -2.77 7.04 16.41
CA THR A 258 -1.50 6.31 16.45
C THR A 258 -1.53 5.14 15.48
N LEU A 259 -0.41 4.84 14.83
CA LEU A 259 -0.25 3.66 13.99
C LEU A 259 0.50 2.57 14.77
N VAL A 260 -0.04 1.36 14.81
CA VAL A 260 0.72 0.17 15.16
C VAL A 260 1.00 -0.60 13.88
N ALA A 261 2.28 -0.75 13.55
CA ALA A 261 2.74 -1.43 12.34
C ALA A 261 3.60 -2.64 12.72
N ILE A 262 3.44 -3.74 11.99
CA ILE A 262 4.19 -4.98 12.21
C ILE A 262 4.69 -5.55 10.89
N ALA A 263 5.91 -6.09 10.90
CA ALA A 263 6.44 -6.93 9.83
C ALA A 263 7.10 -8.17 10.41
N ALA A 264 6.92 -9.31 9.76
CA ALA A 264 7.52 -10.57 10.18
C ALA A 264 7.73 -11.52 8.99
N GLN A 265 8.77 -12.34 9.07
CA GLN A 265 9.00 -13.44 8.16
C GLN A 265 8.19 -14.67 8.61
N VAL A 266 7.33 -15.20 7.73
CA VAL A 266 6.54 -16.42 7.98
C VAL A 266 6.82 -17.42 6.87
N GLY A 267 7.59 -18.46 7.20
CA GLY A 267 8.14 -19.38 6.21
C GLY A 267 8.97 -18.61 5.17
N PRO A 268 8.70 -18.76 3.86
CA PRO A 268 9.41 -18.04 2.80
C PRO A 268 8.81 -16.66 2.45
N VAL A 269 7.80 -16.19 3.19
CA VAL A 269 7.06 -14.97 2.89
C VAL A 269 7.23 -13.92 3.98
N ARG A 270 7.68 -12.72 3.60
CA ARG A 270 7.64 -11.54 4.47
C ARG A 270 6.25 -10.91 4.43
N LEU A 271 5.60 -10.80 5.58
CA LEU A 271 4.27 -10.24 5.74
C LEU A 271 4.33 -8.93 6.52
N ILE A 272 3.41 -8.03 6.20
CA ILE A 272 3.21 -6.76 6.90
C ILE A 272 1.73 -6.60 7.23
N ASP A 273 1.45 -5.95 8.35
CA ASP A 273 0.10 -5.54 8.72
C ASP A 273 0.16 -4.27 9.59
N ASN A 274 -0.95 -3.57 9.73
CA ASN A 274 -1.07 -2.42 10.60
C ASN A 274 -2.50 -2.15 11.07
N ILE A 275 -2.62 -1.38 12.14
CA ILE A 275 -3.88 -0.80 12.61
C ILE A 275 -3.68 0.64 13.07
N VAL A 276 -4.67 1.49 12.79
CA VAL A 276 -4.73 2.84 13.35
C VAL A 276 -5.57 2.78 14.63
N LEU A 277 -5.01 3.29 15.71
CA LEU A 277 -5.65 3.42 17.01
C LEU A 277 -6.12 4.86 17.21
N GLU A 278 -7.36 5.02 17.67
CA GLU A 278 -7.94 6.30 18.05
C GLU A 278 -8.40 6.21 19.51
N PRO A 279 -7.56 6.62 20.47
CA PRO A 279 -7.92 6.55 21.88
C PRO A 279 -9.10 7.49 22.13
N VAL A 280 -10.15 6.99 22.79
CA VAL A 280 -11.28 7.81 23.23
C VAL A 280 -10.75 8.86 24.21
N PRO A 281 -11.10 10.16 24.04
CA PRO A 281 -10.72 11.19 24.99
C PRO A 281 -11.20 10.81 26.39
N VAL A 282 -10.29 10.85 27.37
CA VAL A 282 -10.70 10.73 28.77
C VAL A 282 -11.52 11.99 29.06
N ALA A 283 -12.81 11.83 29.39
CA ALA A 283 -13.63 12.94 29.82
C ALA A 283 -12.95 13.59 31.04
N THR A 284 -12.48 14.81 30.88
CA THR A 284 -12.00 15.62 32.00
C THR A 284 -13.24 16.00 32.82
N GLY A 285 -13.44 15.32 33.94
CA GLY A 285 -14.44 15.69 34.95
C GLY A 285 -14.02 16.91 35.75
#